data_AF-A0A9P8IPX6-F1
#
_entry.id   AF-A0A9P8IPX6-F1
#
_cell.length_a   1.000
_cell.length_b   1.000
_cell.length_c   1.000
_cell.angle_alpha   90.00
_cell.angle_beta   90.00
_cell.angle_gamma   90.00
#
_symmetry.space_group_name_H-M   'P 1'
#
loop_
_entity.id
_entity.type
_entity.pdbx_description
1 polymer ?
#
loop_
_entity_poly.entity_id
_entity_poly.type
_entity_poly.pdbx_seq_one_letter_code
_entity_poly.pdbx_strand_id
1 'polypeptide(L)'
;MFCRLYKCWKLTPLFSFCSLLFTTGFALRVYGAFHYENLDIFIASVCITYAAPPLLELQNYRILGRILYYVPYNSPIHPGRVLTTFGFISGIVEALNGWGASYSANQSLTDSEIEIGHALIKTSLLLQVVVAMLFIALAVTFHRRCVVAGITNERLNKPLWTLYISMTLILARTIYRIVEYFSVAELRYGPGFDPATISPVVRYEWFFYVFEAALMLCNLVMFNARHPRRYLPKNNKIYLSPDGVTEIEGPGYKDPRKFWQTLIDPFDIQGLVTGRGRQTDKFWETGHGRPTDSTNTAGVKTETV
;
A
#
# COMPACT_ATOMS: atom_id res chain seq x y z
N MET A 1 -16.26 -3.45 -16.57
CA MET A 1 -16.08 -4.45 -17.65
C MET A 1 -14.82 -5.31 -17.49
N PHE A 2 -13.67 -4.76 -17.05
CA PHE A 2 -12.42 -5.52 -16.83
C PHE A 2 -12.44 -6.55 -15.68
N CYS A 3 -13.23 -6.34 -14.62
CA CYS A 3 -13.20 -7.20 -13.40
C CYS A 3 -13.77 -8.62 -13.59
N ARG A 4 -14.69 -8.86 -14.53
CA ARG A 4 -15.27 -10.20 -14.78
C ARG A 4 -14.35 -11.09 -15.63
N LEU A 5 -13.61 -10.51 -16.59
CA LEU A 5 -12.78 -11.27 -17.53
C LEU A 5 -11.55 -11.94 -16.89
N TYR A 6 -10.99 -11.37 -15.82
CA TYR A 6 -9.73 -11.86 -15.26
C TYR A 6 -9.85 -12.70 -13.98
N LYS A 7 -11.03 -13.03 -13.42
CA LYS A 7 -11.13 -13.65 -12.07
C LYS A 7 -10.39 -12.80 -11.01
N CYS A 8 -10.54 -11.47 -11.02
CA CYS A 8 -9.80 -10.55 -10.15
C CYS A 8 -10.22 -10.62 -8.66
N TRP A 9 -11.45 -11.04 -8.37
CA TRP A 9 -11.99 -11.10 -7.00
C TRP A 9 -11.19 -11.96 -6.03
N LYS A 10 -10.54 -13.04 -6.51
CA LYS A 10 -9.67 -13.87 -5.65
C LYS A 10 -8.29 -13.24 -5.39
N LEU A 11 -7.86 -12.24 -6.16
CA LEU A 11 -6.47 -11.75 -6.13
C LEU A 11 -6.32 -10.29 -5.68
N THR A 12 -7.36 -9.46 -5.78
CA THR A 12 -7.36 -8.05 -5.37
C THR A 12 -8.55 -7.70 -4.46
N PRO A 13 -8.80 -8.48 -3.38
CA PRO A 13 -9.89 -8.19 -2.46
C PRO A 13 -9.76 -6.81 -1.81
N LEU A 14 -8.51 -6.36 -1.56
CA LEU A 14 -8.24 -5.06 -0.95
C LEU A 14 -8.69 -3.89 -1.83
N PHE A 15 -8.46 -3.91 -3.15
CA PHE A 15 -8.91 -2.82 -4.02
C PHE A 15 -10.44 -2.72 -4.09
N SER A 16 -11.12 -3.88 -4.21
CA SER A 16 -12.59 -3.91 -4.20
C SER A 16 -13.12 -3.39 -2.86
N PHE A 17 -12.52 -3.80 -1.75
CA PHE A 17 -12.90 -3.34 -0.42
C PHE A 17 -12.64 -1.84 -0.22
N CYS A 18 -11.50 -1.31 -0.68
CA CYS A 18 -11.23 0.13 -0.66
C CYS A 18 -12.24 0.92 -1.50
N SER A 19 -12.60 0.41 -2.68
CA SER A 19 -13.59 1.04 -3.55
C SER A 19 -14.97 1.10 -2.87
N LEU A 20 -15.34 0.04 -2.14
CA LEU A 20 -16.57 0.02 -1.33
C LEU A 20 -16.49 1.03 -0.19
N LEU A 21 -15.38 1.09 0.55
CA LEU A 21 -15.20 2.07 1.63
C LEU A 21 -15.33 3.51 1.11
N PHE A 22 -14.67 3.87 0.01
CA PHE A 22 -14.84 5.20 -0.58
C PHE A 22 -16.29 5.44 -1.01
N THR A 23 -16.91 4.49 -1.71
CA THR A 23 -18.32 4.64 -2.15
C THR A 23 -19.25 4.88 -0.96
N THR A 24 -19.11 4.09 0.10
CA THR A 24 -19.91 4.23 1.32
C THR A 24 -19.60 5.54 2.05
N GLY A 25 -18.32 5.91 2.19
CA GLY A 25 -17.90 7.15 2.84
C GLY A 25 -18.46 8.39 2.13
N PHE A 26 -18.37 8.44 0.81
CA PHE A 26 -18.95 9.54 0.02
C PHE A 26 -20.48 9.53 0.01
N ALA A 27 -21.13 8.35 -0.01
CA ALA A 27 -22.57 8.26 0.11
C ALA A 27 -23.07 8.81 1.45
N LEU A 28 -22.40 8.47 2.55
CA LEU A 28 -22.68 9.02 3.88
C LEU A 28 -22.40 10.52 3.94
N ARG A 29 -21.34 11.00 3.27
CA ARG A 29 -21.04 12.44 3.19
C ARG A 29 -22.15 13.21 2.47
N VAL A 30 -22.67 12.68 1.36
CA VAL A 30 -23.81 13.27 0.64
C VAL A 30 -25.07 13.25 1.51
N TYR A 31 -25.36 12.15 2.19
CA TYR A 31 -26.50 12.07 3.10
C TYR A 31 -26.38 13.07 4.27
N GLY A 32 -25.20 13.19 4.86
CA GLY A 32 -24.89 14.13 5.93
C GLY A 32 -25.03 15.59 5.49
N ALA A 33 -24.77 15.91 4.21
CA ALA A 33 -25.00 17.25 3.67
C ALA A 33 -26.48 17.68 3.71
N PHE A 34 -27.42 16.72 3.62
CA PHE A 34 -28.85 16.99 3.77
C PHE A 34 -29.34 16.93 5.23
N HIS A 35 -28.55 16.33 6.14
CA HIS A 35 -28.91 16.14 7.54
C HIS A 35 -27.76 16.54 8.47
N TYR A 36 -27.45 17.84 8.50
CA TYR A 36 -26.30 18.42 9.21
C TYR A 36 -26.34 18.27 10.74
N GLU A 37 -27.50 17.94 11.32
CA GLU A 37 -27.65 17.75 12.77
C GLU A 37 -27.14 16.37 13.26
N ASN A 38 -26.99 15.41 12.34
CA ASN A 38 -26.58 14.04 12.69
C ASN A 38 -25.06 13.90 12.77
N LEU A 39 -24.50 14.17 13.94
CA LEU A 39 -23.05 14.04 14.22
C LEU A 39 -22.52 12.62 13.91
N ASP A 40 -23.29 11.58 14.24
CA ASP A 40 -22.89 10.18 14.02
C ASP A 40 -22.60 9.87 12.55
N ILE A 41 -23.40 10.43 11.65
CA ILE A 41 -23.26 10.25 10.20
C ILE A 41 -22.02 10.98 9.70
N PHE A 42 -21.77 12.19 10.22
CA PHE A 42 -20.56 12.94 9.92
C PHE A 42 -19.32 12.15 10.34
N ILE A 43 -19.27 11.66 11.58
CA ILE A 43 -18.16 10.86 12.11
C ILE A 43 -17.97 9.60 11.26
N ALA A 44 -19.04 8.87 10.97
CA ALA A 44 -18.99 7.66 10.15
C ALA A 44 -18.44 7.96 8.74
N SER A 45 -18.87 9.06 8.11
CA SER A 45 -18.39 9.46 6.78
C SER A 45 -16.87 9.73 6.76
N VAL A 46 -16.34 10.41 7.77
CA VAL A 46 -14.91 10.73 7.89
C VAL A 46 -14.11 9.46 8.17
N CYS A 47 -14.52 8.67 9.17
CA CYS A 47 -13.83 7.44 9.56
C CYS A 47 -13.75 6.43 8.41
N ILE A 48 -14.86 6.19 7.71
CA ILE A 48 -14.91 5.23 6.59
C ILE A 48 -14.04 5.71 5.42
N THR A 49 -14.07 7.01 5.11
CA THR A 49 -13.27 7.59 4.03
C THR A 49 -11.77 7.49 4.36
N TYR A 50 -11.38 7.78 5.60
CA TYR A 50 -9.97 7.75 6.04
C TYR A 50 -9.41 6.35 6.30
N ALA A 51 -10.27 5.33 6.42
CA ALA A 51 -9.85 3.94 6.53
C ALA A 51 -9.37 3.33 5.20
N ALA A 52 -9.76 3.88 4.05
CA ALA A 52 -9.45 3.32 2.74
C ALA A 52 -7.97 3.50 2.30
N PRO A 53 -7.32 4.67 2.47
CA PRO A 53 -5.94 4.87 2.02
C PRO A 53 -4.90 3.91 2.61
N PRO A 54 -4.89 3.60 3.94
CA PRO A 54 -3.95 2.63 4.51
C PRO A 54 -4.09 1.22 3.91
N LEU A 55 -5.30 0.84 3.50
CA LEU A 55 -5.56 -0.45 2.84
C LEU A 55 -5.03 -0.47 1.39
N LEU A 56 -5.06 0.68 0.69
CA LEU A 56 -4.41 0.83 -0.61
C LEU A 56 -2.88 0.75 -0.48
N GLU A 57 -2.32 1.31 0.58
CA GLU A 57 -0.90 1.19 0.89
C GLU A 57 -0.50 -0.26 1.18
N LEU A 58 -1.28 -0.98 2.00
CA LEU A 58 -1.09 -2.42 2.23
C LEU A 58 -1.08 -3.22 0.92
N GLN A 59 -1.92 -2.83 -0.04
CA GLN A 59 -1.96 -3.45 -1.35
C GLN A 59 -0.70 -3.16 -2.19
N ASN A 60 -0.08 -1.98 -2.05
CA ASN A 60 1.25 -1.71 -2.63
C ASN A 60 2.31 -2.63 -2.03
N TYR A 61 2.30 -2.88 -0.71
CA TYR A 61 3.23 -3.80 -0.06
C TYR A 61 3.12 -5.22 -0.64
N ARG A 62 1.89 -5.67 -0.91
CA ARG A 62 1.64 -6.96 -1.59
C ARG A 62 2.19 -6.97 -3.01
N ILE A 63 2.05 -5.89 -3.75
CA ILE A 63 2.53 -5.79 -5.14
C ILE A 63 4.05 -5.83 -5.15
N LEU A 64 4.72 -5.03 -4.32
CA LEU A 64 6.18 -5.05 -4.22
C LEU A 64 6.67 -6.44 -3.81
N GLY A 65 6.08 -7.08 -2.80
CA GLY A 65 6.44 -8.46 -2.44
C GLY A 65 6.40 -9.41 -3.64
N ARG A 66 5.36 -9.33 -4.50
CA ARG A 66 5.28 -10.15 -5.72
C ARG A 66 6.31 -9.78 -6.79
N ILE A 67 6.68 -8.50 -6.90
CA ILE A 67 7.77 -8.06 -7.78
C ILE A 67 9.10 -8.67 -7.32
N LEU A 68 9.35 -8.68 -6.01
CA LEU A 68 10.55 -9.29 -5.43
C LEU A 68 10.57 -10.82 -5.62
N TYR A 69 9.40 -11.49 -5.60
CA TYR A 69 9.29 -12.92 -5.93
C TYR A 69 9.65 -13.22 -7.40
N TYR A 70 9.44 -12.25 -8.30
CA TYR A 70 9.75 -12.42 -9.72
C TYR A 70 11.26 -12.33 -10.00
N VAL A 71 12.01 -11.54 -9.22
CA VAL A 71 13.47 -11.38 -9.35
C VAL A 71 14.15 -11.55 -7.97
N PRO A 72 14.18 -12.77 -7.43
CA PRO A 72 14.57 -13.01 -6.04
C PRO A 72 16.06 -12.69 -5.76
N TYR A 73 16.96 -12.96 -6.72
CA TYR A 73 18.40 -12.79 -6.54
C TYR A 73 18.86 -11.33 -6.39
N ASN A 74 18.07 -10.35 -6.86
CA ASN A 74 18.34 -8.92 -6.68
C ASN A 74 17.56 -8.31 -5.50
N SER A 75 16.78 -9.12 -4.79
CA SER A 75 15.94 -8.66 -3.70
C SER A 75 16.76 -8.28 -2.46
N PRO A 76 16.65 -7.04 -1.94
CA PRO A 76 17.35 -6.63 -0.71
C PRO A 76 16.76 -7.23 0.56
N ILE A 77 15.50 -7.66 0.51
CA ILE A 77 14.78 -8.31 1.61
C ILE A 77 14.09 -9.55 1.07
N HIS A 78 13.88 -10.56 1.91
CA HIS A 78 13.13 -11.74 1.51
C HIS A 78 11.71 -11.34 1.00
N PRO A 79 11.29 -11.76 -0.22
CA PRO A 79 10.05 -11.29 -0.86
C PRO A 79 8.78 -11.50 -0.03
N GLY A 80 8.73 -12.59 0.75
CA GLY A 80 7.61 -12.90 1.65
C GLY A 80 7.50 -11.99 2.87
N ARG A 81 8.56 -11.22 3.20
CA ARG A 81 8.63 -10.41 4.41
C ARG A 81 8.15 -8.98 4.23
N VAL A 82 8.21 -8.45 3.00
CA VAL A 82 7.79 -7.06 2.73
C VAL A 82 6.37 -6.79 3.24
N LEU A 83 5.43 -7.67 2.88
CA LEU A 83 4.04 -7.51 3.30
C LEU A 83 3.88 -7.60 4.83
N THR A 84 4.51 -8.59 5.47
CA THR A 84 4.35 -8.81 6.91
C THR A 84 4.99 -7.69 7.72
N THR A 85 6.17 -7.22 7.32
CA THR A 85 6.90 -6.16 8.03
C THR A 85 6.24 -4.81 7.86
N PHE A 86 6.07 -4.34 6.63
CA PHE A 86 5.47 -3.03 6.39
C PHE A 86 3.99 -3.01 6.76
N GLY A 87 3.27 -4.12 6.55
CA GLY A 87 1.88 -4.25 6.97
C GLY A 87 1.71 -4.23 8.49
N PHE A 88 2.60 -4.87 9.25
CA PHE A 88 2.57 -4.82 10.71
C PHE A 88 2.90 -3.43 11.27
N ILE A 89 3.99 -2.82 10.77
CA ILE A 89 4.38 -1.47 11.19
C ILE A 89 3.25 -0.48 10.87
N SER A 90 2.70 -0.53 9.64
CA SER A 90 1.57 0.33 9.26
C SER A 90 0.33 0.03 10.10
N GLY A 91 0.07 -1.23 10.46
CA GLY A 91 -1.01 -1.60 11.36
C GLY A 91 -0.88 -0.98 12.76
N ILE A 92 0.33 -0.94 13.33
CA ILE A 92 0.60 -0.23 14.59
C ILE A 92 0.36 1.28 14.41
N VAL A 93 0.87 1.86 13.33
CA VAL A 93 0.71 3.29 13.05
C VAL A 93 -0.76 3.67 12.90
N GLU A 94 -1.57 2.87 12.20
CA GLU A 94 -3.02 3.09 12.09
C GLU A 94 -3.75 2.86 13.42
N ALA A 95 -3.30 1.93 14.26
CA ALA A 95 -3.88 1.74 15.59
C ALA A 95 -3.63 2.97 16.49
N LEU A 96 -2.43 3.55 16.44
CA LEU A 96 -2.10 4.80 17.14
C LEU A 96 -2.95 5.97 16.62
N ASN A 97 -3.15 6.04 15.29
CA ASN A 97 -3.99 7.06 14.67
C ASN A 97 -5.45 6.93 15.12
N GLY A 98 -6.00 5.71 15.11
CA GLY A 98 -7.38 5.44 15.55
C GLY A 98 -7.60 5.72 17.04
N TRP A 99 -6.63 5.36 17.89
CA TRP A 99 -6.66 5.72 19.32
C TRP A 99 -6.63 7.24 19.48
N GLY A 100 -5.67 7.90 18.84
CA GLY A 100 -5.52 9.35 18.91
C GLY A 100 -6.79 10.08 18.47
N ALA A 101 -7.43 9.62 17.39
CA ALA A 101 -8.71 10.15 16.90
C ALA A 101 -9.81 10.02 17.96
N SER A 102 -9.98 8.85 18.56
CA SER A 102 -10.96 8.60 19.61
C SER A 102 -10.79 9.53 20.82
N TYR A 103 -9.55 9.70 21.29
CA TYR A 103 -9.24 10.56 22.44
C TYR A 103 -9.43 12.05 22.11
N SER A 104 -8.98 12.49 20.93
CA SER A 104 -9.13 13.89 20.52
C SER A 104 -10.59 14.31 20.27
N ALA A 105 -11.45 13.38 19.87
CA ALA A 105 -12.85 13.64 19.60
C ALA A 105 -13.73 13.58 20.85
N ASN A 106 -13.29 12.87 21.90
CA ASN A 106 -14.10 12.66 23.09
C ASN A 106 -13.99 13.83 24.08
N GLN A 107 -14.95 14.75 24.00
CA GLN A 107 -15.05 15.93 24.88
C GLN A 107 -15.39 15.59 26.34
N SER A 108 -15.69 14.33 26.67
CA SER A 108 -15.91 13.92 28.06
C SER A 108 -14.61 13.59 28.81
N LEU A 109 -13.47 13.54 28.12
CA LEU A 109 -12.16 13.24 28.70
C LEU A 109 -11.52 14.50 29.29
N THR A 110 -10.48 14.30 30.10
CA THR A 110 -9.69 15.38 30.68
C THR A 110 -8.90 16.11 29.58
N ASP A 111 -8.63 17.41 29.75
CA ASP A 111 -7.80 18.18 28.81
C ASP A 111 -6.45 17.50 28.49
N SER A 112 -5.82 16.87 29.50
CA SER A 112 -4.58 16.11 29.34
C SER A 112 -4.73 14.88 28.43
N GLU A 113 -5.87 14.19 28.48
CA GLU A 113 -6.16 13.03 27.65
C GLU A 113 -6.44 13.44 26.20
N ILE A 114 -7.12 14.57 26.00
CA ILE A 114 -7.36 15.15 24.67
C ILE A 114 -6.01 15.58 24.05
N GLU A 115 -5.12 16.20 24.82
CA GLU A 115 -3.76 16.54 24.36
C GLU A 115 -2.95 15.30 23.96
N ILE A 116 -3.04 14.21 24.73
CA ILE A 116 -2.43 12.92 24.36
C ILE A 116 -3.02 12.43 23.02
N GLY A 117 -4.34 12.53 22.84
CA GLY A 117 -4.99 12.19 21.58
C GLY A 117 -4.41 12.96 20.40
N HIS A 118 -4.23 14.28 20.55
CA HIS A 118 -3.61 15.10 19.52
C HIS A 118 -2.16 14.71 19.24
N ALA A 119 -1.37 14.42 20.27
CA ALA A 119 0.02 13.98 20.13
C ALA A 119 0.13 12.62 19.41
N LEU A 120 -0.80 11.69 19.69
CA LEU A 120 -0.86 10.39 19.02
C LEU A 120 -1.15 10.53 17.54
N ILE A 121 -2.12 11.36 17.14
CA ILE A 121 -2.41 11.59 15.71
C ILE A 121 -1.20 12.22 15.02
N LYS A 122 -0.61 13.29 15.57
CA LYS A 122 0.58 13.94 14.99
C LYS A 122 1.71 12.94 14.78
N THR A 123 2.00 12.13 15.80
CA THR A 123 3.06 11.12 15.74
C THR A 123 2.76 10.06 14.69
N SER A 124 1.52 9.57 14.63
CA SER A 124 1.12 8.55 13.65
C SER A 124 1.26 9.04 12.21
N LEU A 125 0.83 10.28 11.91
CA LEU A 125 0.93 10.85 10.57
C LEU A 125 2.40 11.02 10.12
N LEU A 126 3.28 11.44 11.03
CA LEU A 126 4.73 11.52 10.73
C LEU A 126 5.32 10.13 10.49
N LEU A 127 4.94 9.13 11.30
CA LEU A 127 5.38 7.74 11.11
C LEU A 127 4.88 7.17 9.77
N GLN A 128 3.66 7.48 9.32
CA GLN A 128 3.18 7.08 7.99
C GLN A 128 4.12 7.56 6.88
N VAL A 129 4.55 8.83 6.93
CA VAL A 129 5.51 9.37 5.94
C VAL A 129 6.84 8.62 5.99
N VAL A 130 7.37 8.37 7.19
CA VAL A 130 8.64 7.62 7.33
C VAL A 130 8.52 6.22 6.74
N VAL A 131 7.44 5.49 7.04
CA VAL A 131 7.18 4.14 6.53
C VAL A 131 7.05 4.15 4.99
N ALA A 132 6.29 5.10 4.44
CA ALA A 132 6.14 5.26 3.00
C ALA A 132 7.49 5.55 2.31
N MET A 133 8.33 6.42 2.90
CA MET A 133 9.66 6.74 2.38
C MET A 133 10.60 5.53 2.43
N LEU A 134 10.61 4.76 3.52
CA LEU A 134 11.38 3.51 3.64
C LEU A 134 10.93 2.48 2.60
N PHE A 135 9.62 2.38 2.34
CA PHE A 135 9.07 1.50 1.33
C PHE A 135 9.50 1.91 -0.10
N ILE A 136 9.45 3.21 -0.42
CA ILE A 136 9.95 3.74 -1.70
C ILE A 136 11.45 3.47 -1.83
N ALA A 137 12.24 3.71 -0.78
CA ALA A 137 13.69 3.45 -0.78
C ALA A 137 14.01 1.98 -1.02
N LEU A 138 13.23 1.05 -0.44
CA LEU A 138 13.34 -0.38 -0.71
C LEU A 138 13.09 -0.69 -2.20
N ALA A 139 12.00 -0.16 -2.76
CA ALA A 139 11.65 -0.37 -4.17
C ALA A 139 12.71 0.22 -5.12
N VAL A 140 13.23 1.42 -4.83
CA VAL A 140 14.31 2.06 -5.60
C VAL A 140 15.60 1.26 -5.52
N THR A 141 15.97 0.75 -4.34
CA THR A 141 17.17 -0.07 -4.15
C THR A 141 17.07 -1.35 -4.97
N PHE A 142 15.93 -2.03 -4.92
CA PHE A 142 15.66 -3.21 -5.75
C PHE A 142 15.73 -2.91 -7.24
N HIS A 143 15.10 -1.82 -7.69
CA HIS A 143 15.09 -1.42 -9.09
C HIS A 143 16.52 -1.10 -9.59
N ARG A 144 17.31 -0.35 -8.81
CA ARG A 144 18.72 -0.07 -9.12
C ARG A 144 19.54 -1.36 -9.25
N ARG A 145 19.37 -2.33 -8.35
CA ARG A 145 20.05 -3.63 -8.43
C ARG A 145 19.68 -4.39 -9.71
N CYS A 146 18.41 -4.35 -10.12
CA CYS A 146 17.97 -4.98 -11.37
C CYS A 146 18.60 -4.32 -12.61
N VAL A 147 18.67 -2.99 -12.64
CA VAL A 147 19.28 -2.24 -13.75
C VAL A 147 20.78 -2.53 -13.84
N VAL A 148 21.49 -2.55 -12.71
CA VAL A 148 22.93 -2.88 -12.67
C VAL A 148 23.19 -4.33 -13.12
N ALA A 149 22.27 -5.25 -12.82
CA ALA A 149 22.32 -6.63 -13.29
C ALA A 149 21.93 -6.82 -14.78
N GLY A 150 21.62 -5.74 -15.51
CA GLY A 150 21.22 -5.79 -16.92
C GLY A 150 19.77 -6.26 -17.17
N ILE A 151 18.95 -6.38 -16.13
CA ILE A 151 17.59 -6.93 -16.23
C ILE A 151 16.63 -5.79 -16.52
N THR A 152 16.35 -5.58 -17.80
CA THR A 152 15.48 -4.51 -18.30
C THR A 152 14.20 -5.05 -18.93
N ASN A 153 13.55 -5.98 -18.25
CA ASN A 153 12.32 -6.59 -18.73
C ASN A 153 11.12 -5.63 -18.57
N GLU A 154 10.34 -5.44 -19.64
CA GLU A 154 9.16 -4.57 -19.63
C GLU A 154 8.08 -5.05 -18.63
N ARG A 155 8.01 -6.37 -18.39
CA ARG A 155 7.11 -6.98 -17.40
C ARG A 155 7.49 -6.65 -15.96
N LEU A 156 8.76 -6.29 -15.70
CA LEU A 156 9.25 -5.84 -14.40
C LEU A 156 9.07 -4.32 -14.23
N ASN A 157 9.41 -3.56 -15.28
CA ASN A 157 9.42 -2.10 -15.22
C ASN A 157 8.00 -1.50 -15.12
N LYS A 158 7.03 -2.04 -15.86
CA LYS A 158 5.63 -1.56 -15.83
C LYS A 158 4.98 -1.61 -14.43
N PRO A 159 5.04 -2.72 -13.68
CA PRO A 159 4.48 -2.76 -12.32
C PRO A 159 5.29 -1.90 -11.34
N LEU A 160 6.60 -1.75 -11.49
CA LEU A 160 7.41 -0.83 -10.68
C LEU A 160 7.01 0.64 -10.89
N TRP A 161 6.83 1.07 -12.14
CA TRP A 161 6.33 2.42 -12.43
C TRP A 161 4.93 2.67 -11.87
N THR A 162 4.04 1.68 -11.96
CA THR A 162 2.69 1.78 -11.38
C THR A 162 2.76 1.89 -9.85
N LEU A 163 3.68 1.15 -9.21
CA LEU A 163 3.93 1.24 -7.78
C LEU A 163 4.46 2.63 -7.37
N TYR A 164 5.41 3.20 -8.12
CA TYR A 164 5.92 4.55 -7.83
C TYR A 164 4.84 5.61 -7.92
N ILE A 165 4.05 5.61 -8.99
CA ILE A 165 2.95 6.58 -9.14
C ILE A 165 1.95 6.42 -7.97
N SER A 166 1.60 5.19 -7.62
CA SER A 166 0.70 4.91 -6.49
C SER A 166 1.25 5.44 -5.16
N MET A 167 2.53 5.14 -4.86
CA MET A 167 3.18 5.60 -3.65
C MET A 167 3.30 7.12 -3.61
N THR A 168 3.57 7.79 -4.73
CA THR A 168 3.58 9.26 -4.80
C THR A 168 2.20 9.85 -4.51
N LEU A 169 1.13 9.29 -5.07
CA LEU A 169 -0.24 9.74 -4.79
C LEU A 169 -0.62 9.57 -3.31
N ILE A 170 -0.27 8.43 -2.72
CA ILE A 170 -0.52 8.16 -1.29
C ILE A 170 0.32 9.10 -0.42
N LEU A 171 1.59 9.31 -0.75
CA LEU A 171 2.48 10.21 0.00
C LEU A 171 2.00 11.67 -0.05
N ALA A 172 1.61 12.15 -1.23
CA ALA A 172 1.04 13.49 -1.39
C ALA A 172 -0.22 13.69 -0.52
N ARG A 173 -1.11 12.68 -0.50
CA ARG A 173 -2.26 12.65 0.40
C ARG A 173 -1.85 12.68 1.88
N THR A 174 -0.86 11.89 2.28
CA THR A 174 -0.41 11.86 3.68
C THR A 174 0.20 13.19 4.11
N ILE A 175 0.94 13.87 3.22
CA ILE A 175 1.44 15.23 3.45
C ILE A 175 0.29 16.21 3.62
N TYR A 176 -0.71 16.18 2.73
CA TYR A 176 -1.92 16.98 2.87
C TYR A 176 -2.60 16.75 4.23
N ARG A 177 -2.78 15.49 4.63
CA ARG A 177 -3.39 15.14 5.91
C ARG A 177 -2.59 15.65 7.12
N ILE A 178 -1.26 15.67 7.04
CA ILE A 178 -0.42 16.33 8.04
C ILE A 178 -0.74 17.82 8.11
N VAL A 179 -0.71 18.52 6.97
CA VAL A 179 -0.95 19.97 6.93
C VAL A 179 -2.37 20.32 7.42
N GLU A 180 -3.37 19.56 6.98
CA GLU A 180 -4.77 19.69 7.43
C GLU A 180 -4.85 19.50 8.95
N TYR A 181 -4.27 18.43 9.49
CA TYR A 181 -4.37 18.13 10.91
C TYR A 181 -3.62 19.14 11.80
N PHE A 182 -2.42 19.57 11.38
CA PHE A 182 -1.70 20.62 12.10
C PHE A 182 -2.46 21.95 12.05
N SER A 183 -3.06 22.29 10.90
CA SER A 183 -3.92 23.47 10.78
C SER A 183 -5.13 23.39 11.72
N VAL A 184 -5.76 22.21 11.86
CA VAL A 184 -6.87 22.00 12.81
C VAL A 184 -6.40 22.09 14.25
N ALA A 185 -5.26 21.48 14.58
CA ALA A 185 -4.74 21.46 15.94
C ALA A 185 -4.26 22.85 16.44
N GLU A 186 -3.98 23.78 15.52
CA GLU A 186 -3.65 25.18 15.84
C GLU A 186 -4.90 26.04 16.09
N LEU A 187 -6.10 25.58 15.71
CA LEU A 187 -7.35 26.29 15.98
C LEU A 187 -7.68 26.20 17.48
N ARG A 188 -7.43 27.28 18.21
CA ARG A 188 -7.97 27.46 19.56
C ARG A 188 -9.42 27.96 19.46
N TYR A 189 -10.38 27.08 19.75
CA TYR A 189 -11.77 27.48 19.98
C TYR A 189 -11.83 28.28 21.28
N GLY A 190 -11.96 29.61 21.18
CA GLY A 190 -12.07 30.52 22.33
C GLY A 190 -13.10 31.62 22.07
N PRO A 191 -13.60 32.29 23.13
CA PRO A 191 -14.52 33.41 22.98
C PRO A 191 -13.78 34.58 22.29
N GLY A 192 -14.03 34.76 20.99
CA GLY A 192 -13.27 35.66 20.10
C GLY A 192 -12.73 35.00 18.83
N PHE A 193 -13.07 33.74 18.56
CA PHE A 193 -12.71 33.02 17.33
C PHE A 193 -13.26 33.74 16.09
N ASP A 194 -12.37 34.29 15.27
CA ASP A 194 -12.71 34.83 13.95
C ASP A 194 -12.64 33.70 12.91
N PRO A 195 -13.74 33.36 12.22
CA PRO A 195 -13.74 32.38 11.13
C PRO A 195 -12.75 32.71 10.00
N ALA A 196 -12.27 33.97 9.90
CA ALA A 196 -11.29 34.39 8.92
C ALA A 196 -9.85 33.96 9.25
N THR A 197 -9.52 33.64 10.51
CA THR A 197 -8.17 33.15 10.90
C THR A 197 -8.00 31.64 10.69
N ILE A 198 -9.04 30.94 10.25
CA ILE A 198 -8.99 29.53 9.91
C ILE A 198 -8.10 29.34 8.68
N SER A 199 -7.12 28.45 8.78
CA SER A 199 -6.28 28.05 7.63
C SER A 199 -7.16 27.73 6.41
N PRO A 200 -6.88 28.29 5.22
CA PRO A 200 -7.67 28.06 4.01
C PRO A 200 -7.89 26.57 3.70
N VAL A 201 -6.94 25.73 4.12
CA VAL A 201 -6.95 24.27 3.98
C VAL A 201 -8.15 23.62 4.68
N VAL A 202 -8.55 24.15 5.84
CA VAL A 202 -9.70 23.64 6.63
C VAL A 202 -10.97 24.42 6.28
N ARG A 203 -10.84 25.69 5.89
CA ARG A 203 -11.97 26.57 5.56
C ARG A 203 -12.69 26.17 4.28
N TYR A 204 -11.97 25.67 3.29
CA TYR A 204 -12.56 25.33 1.99
C TYR A 204 -12.53 23.83 1.72
N GLU A 205 -13.71 23.24 1.46
CA GLU A 205 -13.82 21.80 1.17
C GLU A 205 -13.12 21.38 -0.14
N TRP A 206 -12.86 22.30 -1.07
CA TRP A 206 -12.24 21.94 -2.34
C TRP A 206 -10.84 21.35 -2.17
N PHE A 207 -10.10 21.73 -1.11
CA PHE A 207 -8.79 21.15 -0.79
C PHE A 207 -8.90 19.66 -0.52
N PHE A 208 -9.89 19.24 0.28
CA PHE A 208 -10.18 17.83 0.53
C PHE A 208 -10.51 17.09 -0.79
N TYR A 209 -11.34 17.67 -1.66
CA TYR A 209 -11.68 17.01 -2.93
C TYR A 209 -10.46 16.84 -3.85
N VAL A 210 -9.54 17.80 -3.89
CA VAL A 210 -8.35 17.75 -4.75
C VAL A 210 -7.26 16.86 -4.16
N PHE A 211 -6.90 17.07 -2.89
CA PHE A 211 -5.72 16.44 -2.28
C PHE A 211 -6.01 15.13 -1.56
N GLU A 212 -7.26 14.87 -1.17
CA GLU A 212 -7.66 13.57 -0.60
C GLU A 212 -8.41 12.74 -1.65
N ALA A 213 -9.58 13.22 -2.10
CA ALA A 213 -10.50 12.43 -2.90
C ALA A 213 -9.96 12.12 -4.31
N ALA A 214 -9.51 13.15 -5.05
CA ALA A 214 -9.04 13.00 -6.42
C ALA A 214 -7.75 12.17 -6.50
N LEU A 215 -6.81 12.35 -5.56
CA LEU A 215 -5.59 11.52 -5.52
C LEU A 215 -5.92 10.04 -5.34
N MET A 216 -6.85 9.72 -4.44
CA MET A 216 -7.27 8.33 -4.19
C MET A 216 -8.09 7.75 -5.35
N LEU A 217 -8.95 8.55 -5.97
CA LEU A 217 -9.68 8.15 -7.17
C LEU A 217 -8.72 7.86 -8.34
N CYS A 218 -7.76 8.74 -8.59
CA CYS A 218 -6.71 8.53 -9.58
C CYS A 218 -5.95 7.23 -9.32
N ASN A 219 -5.61 6.94 -8.07
CA ASN A 219 -4.92 5.72 -7.70
C ASN A 219 -5.77 4.46 -8.00
N LEU A 220 -7.05 4.47 -7.62
CA LEU A 220 -7.98 3.37 -7.90
C LEU A 220 -8.18 3.13 -9.39
N VAL A 221 -8.41 4.20 -10.16
CA VAL A 221 -8.58 4.13 -11.62
C VAL A 221 -7.31 3.61 -12.28
N MET A 222 -6.14 4.07 -11.83
CA MET A 222 -4.85 3.59 -12.32
C MET A 222 -4.70 2.07 -12.10
N PHE A 223 -5.01 1.55 -10.91
CA PHE A 223 -4.93 0.10 -10.67
C PHE A 223 -5.99 -0.71 -11.41
N ASN A 224 -7.14 -0.10 -11.72
CA ASN A 224 -8.13 -0.71 -12.59
C ASN A 224 -7.59 -0.88 -14.03
N ALA A 225 -6.95 0.17 -14.56
CA ALA A 225 -6.41 0.17 -15.92
C ALA A 225 -5.09 -0.62 -16.05
N ARG A 226 -4.17 -0.47 -15.09
CA ARG A 226 -2.84 -1.10 -15.05
C ARG A 226 -2.78 -2.18 -13.98
N HIS A 227 -3.64 -3.18 -14.12
CA HIS A 227 -3.72 -4.24 -13.13
C HIS A 227 -2.38 -5.02 -13.04
N PRO A 228 -1.75 -5.16 -11.85
CA PRO A 228 -0.42 -5.78 -11.69
C PRO A 228 -0.30 -7.20 -12.25
N ARG A 229 -1.42 -7.93 -12.30
CA ARG A 229 -1.52 -9.28 -12.89
C ARG A 229 -1.27 -9.34 -14.40
N ARG A 230 -1.41 -8.22 -15.12
CA ARG A 230 -1.08 -8.19 -16.55
C ARG A 230 0.42 -8.44 -16.79
N TYR A 231 1.24 -8.10 -15.80
CA TYR A 231 2.69 -8.10 -15.92
C TYR A 231 3.36 -9.17 -15.04
N LEU A 232 2.76 -9.52 -13.90
CA LEU A 232 3.32 -10.51 -12.97
C LEU A 232 2.68 -11.90 -13.12
N PRO A 233 3.48 -12.99 -13.07
CA PRO A 233 2.98 -14.35 -13.21
C PRO A 233 2.01 -14.75 -12.09
N LYS A 234 1.10 -15.68 -12.40
CA LYS A 234 0.03 -16.13 -11.49
C LYS A 234 0.57 -16.88 -10.27
N ASN A 235 1.66 -17.61 -10.44
CA ASN A 235 2.29 -18.42 -9.39
C ASN A 235 3.54 -17.70 -8.87
N ASN A 236 3.66 -17.51 -7.55
CA ASN A 236 4.83 -16.89 -6.92
C ASN A 236 6.09 -17.78 -6.98
N LYS A 237 5.96 -19.00 -7.53
CA LYS A 237 7.08 -19.90 -7.83
C LYS A 237 7.78 -19.58 -9.15
N ILE A 238 7.16 -18.78 -10.01
CA ILE A 238 7.72 -18.38 -11.30
C ILE A 238 8.63 -17.18 -11.07
N TYR A 239 9.90 -17.32 -11.43
CA TYR A 239 10.91 -16.27 -11.35
C TYR A 239 11.61 -16.11 -12.71
N LEU A 240 12.16 -14.92 -12.96
CA LEU A 240 12.92 -14.61 -14.15
C LEU A 240 14.35 -15.13 -13.99
N SER A 241 14.89 -15.89 -14.95
CA SER A 241 16.29 -16.31 -14.88
C SER A 241 17.26 -15.12 -14.96
N PRO A 242 18.55 -15.33 -14.60
CA PRO A 242 19.57 -14.29 -14.69
C PRO A 242 19.80 -13.73 -16.11
N ASP A 243 19.32 -14.41 -17.15
CA ASP A 243 19.30 -13.92 -18.53
C ASP A 243 18.32 -12.75 -18.76
N GLY A 244 17.44 -12.46 -17.79
CA GLY A 244 16.46 -11.38 -17.86
C GLY A 244 15.26 -11.65 -18.77
N VAL A 245 15.15 -12.86 -19.35
CA VAL A 245 14.14 -13.19 -20.38
C VAL A 245 13.35 -14.45 -20.04
N THR A 246 13.99 -15.53 -19.60
CA THR A 246 13.30 -16.82 -19.44
C THR A 246 12.57 -16.91 -18.10
N GLU A 247 11.32 -17.38 -18.11
CA GLU A 247 10.52 -17.60 -16.90
C GLU A 247 10.64 -19.07 -16.46
N ILE A 248 11.12 -19.26 -15.23
CA ILE A 248 11.42 -20.57 -14.65
C ILE A 248 10.50 -20.82 -13.46
N GLU A 249 9.87 -22.00 -13.41
CA GLU A 249 9.15 -22.43 -12.20
C GLU A 249 10.12 -23.09 -11.21
N GLY A 250 10.32 -22.45 -10.06
CA GLY A 250 11.14 -22.96 -8.97
C GLY A 250 10.35 -23.79 -7.94
N PRO A 251 11.05 -24.43 -6.98
CA PRO A 251 10.42 -25.17 -5.88
C PRO A 251 9.54 -24.29 -4.97
N GLY A 252 9.69 -22.97 -5.06
CA GLY A 252 9.02 -21.96 -4.25
C GLY A 252 9.87 -21.54 -3.05
N TYR A 253 9.72 -20.28 -2.66
CA TYR A 253 10.46 -19.69 -1.53
C TYR A 253 9.77 -20.09 -0.22
N LYS A 254 10.40 -20.97 0.57
CA LYS A 254 9.96 -21.32 1.93
C LYS A 254 10.95 -20.77 2.93
N ASP A 255 10.50 -19.85 3.78
CA ASP A 255 11.29 -19.37 4.92
C ASP A 255 11.05 -20.32 6.12
N PRO A 256 12.06 -21.05 6.62
CA PRO A 256 11.88 -21.99 7.74
C PRO A 256 11.72 -21.28 9.10
N ARG A 257 11.81 -19.95 9.16
CA ARG A 257 11.83 -19.18 10.40
C ARG A 257 10.43 -18.93 10.96
N LYS A 258 10.36 -18.79 12.29
CA LYS A 258 9.11 -18.46 12.98
C LYS A 258 8.67 -17.03 12.63
N PHE A 259 7.36 -16.81 12.56
CA PHE A 259 6.75 -15.52 12.20
C PHE A 259 7.30 -14.34 13.03
N TRP A 260 7.45 -14.50 14.35
CA TRP A 260 7.95 -13.44 15.24
C TRP A 260 9.40 -13.03 14.97
N GLN A 261 10.28 -13.97 14.64
CA GLN A 261 11.67 -13.66 14.28
C GLN A 261 11.73 -12.86 12.98
N THR A 262 10.85 -13.20 12.04
CA THR A 262 10.70 -12.53 10.74
C THR A 262 10.16 -11.11 10.88
N LEU A 263 9.37 -10.85 11.92
CA LEU A 263 8.78 -9.56 12.22
C LEU A 263 9.79 -8.58 12.83
N ILE A 264 10.62 -9.08 13.76
CA ILE A 264 11.61 -8.28 14.50
C ILE A 264 12.86 -8.02 13.64
N ASP A 265 13.28 -9.00 12.83
CA ASP A 265 14.45 -8.87 11.95
C ASP A 265 14.08 -9.15 10.48
N PRO A 266 13.47 -8.16 9.80
CA PRO A 266 13.00 -8.33 8.44
C PRO A 266 14.15 -8.52 7.42
N PHE A 267 15.29 -7.88 7.66
CA PHE A 267 16.47 -7.90 6.78
C PHE A 267 17.42 -9.07 7.05
N ASP A 268 17.13 -9.93 8.03
CA ASP A 268 18.04 -11.00 8.45
C ASP A 268 19.41 -10.48 8.91
N ILE A 269 19.45 -9.38 9.64
CA ILE A 269 20.70 -8.83 10.19
C ILE A 269 21.35 -9.85 11.13
N GLN A 270 20.55 -10.53 11.97
CA GLN A 270 21.05 -11.53 12.90
C GLN A 270 21.61 -12.77 12.19
N GLY A 271 20.99 -13.24 11.11
CA GLY A 271 21.51 -14.37 10.32
C GLY A 271 22.68 -14.00 9.40
N LEU A 272 22.76 -12.74 8.96
CA LEU A 272 23.93 -12.15 8.30
C LEU A 272 25.14 -12.11 9.24
N VAL A 273 24.93 -11.70 10.50
CA VAL A 273 25.98 -11.63 11.52
C VAL A 273 26.39 -13.02 12.03
N THR A 274 25.45 -13.96 12.16
CA THR A 274 25.74 -15.34 12.63
C THR A 274 26.14 -16.31 11.53
N GLY A 275 26.20 -15.87 10.26
CA GLY A 275 26.65 -16.67 9.12
C GLY A 275 25.70 -17.80 8.67
N ARG A 276 24.59 -18.03 9.39
CA ARG A 276 23.62 -19.11 9.10
C ARG A 276 22.59 -18.77 8.03
N GLY A 277 22.43 -17.49 7.66
CA GLY A 277 21.43 -17.05 6.69
C GLY A 277 21.72 -17.43 5.22
N ARG A 278 22.92 -17.91 4.91
CA ARG A 278 23.40 -18.08 3.52
C ARG A 278 23.00 -19.40 2.83
N GLN A 279 22.59 -20.42 3.56
CA GLN A 279 22.61 -21.81 3.05
C GLN A 279 21.30 -22.31 2.43
N THR A 280 20.16 -21.68 2.70
CA THR A 280 18.84 -22.18 2.24
C THR A 280 18.29 -21.46 1.00
N ASP A 281 18.86 -20.32 0.61
CA ASP A 281 18.11 -19.30 -0.14
C ASP A 281 18.33 -19.30 -1.66
N LYS A 282 19.42 -19.87 -2.18
CA LYS A 282 19.76 -19.71 -3.61
C LYS A 282 19.30 -20.87 -4.49
N PHE A 283 18.01 -21.21 -4.46
CA PHE A 283 17.46 -22.25 -5.33
C PHE A 283 17.57 -21.92 -6.84
N TRP A 284 17.88 -20.66 -7.18
CA TRP A 284 18.18 -20.23 -8.55
C TRP A 284 19.58 -20.64 -9.03
N GLU A 285 20.48 -21.07 -8.14
CA GLU A 285 21.81 -21.61 -8.52
C GLU A 285 21.79 -23.12 -8.78
N THR A 286 20.78 -23.86 -8.30
CA THR A 286 20.73 -25.33 -8.39
C THR A 286 20.08 -25.89 -9.67
N GLY A 287 19.67 -25.03 -10.61
CA GLY A 287 19.21 -25.47 -11.94
C GLY A 287 17.95 -26.35 -11.96
N HIS A 288 17.22 -26.48 -10.85
CA HIS A 288 16.05 -27.37 -10.72
C HIS A 288 14.75 -26.83 -11.36
N GLY A 289 14.85 -25.81 -12.20
CA GLY A 289 13.70 -25.15 -12.79
C GLY A 289 13.32 -25.75 -14.14
N ARG A 290 12.03 -26.05 -14.32
CA ARG A 290 11.51 -26.40 -15.65
C ARG A 290 11.19 -25.10 -16.42
N PRO A 291 11.66 -24.94 -17.66
CA PRO A 291 11.26 -23.81 -18.50
C PRO A 291 9.74 -23.88 -18.74
N THR A 292 9.07 -22.73 -18.66
CA THR A 292 7.65 -22.64 -19.00
C THR A 292 7.49 -22.41 -20.51
N ASP A 293 7.04 -23.43 -21.25
CA ASP A 293 6.73 -23.31 -22.68
C ASP A 293 5.60 -22.30 -22.88
N SER A 294 5.93 -21.15 -23.46
CA SER A 294 4.96 -20.10 -23.80
C SER A 294 4.58 -20.17 -25.29
N THR A 295 4.01 -21.29 -25.72
CA THR A 295 3.40 -21.41 -27.06
C THR A 295 2.27 -22.46 -27.07
N ASN A 296 1.02 -21.99 -27.17
CA ASN A 296 -0.16 -22.64 -27.79
C ASN A 296 -1.47 -21.99 -27.28
N THR A 297 -2.51 -21.64 -28.04
CA THR A 297 -2.74 -21.43 -29.48
C THR A 297 -4.10 -20.71 -29.55
N ALA A 298 -4.26 -19.75 -30.45
CA ALA A 298 -5.57 -19.31 -30.92
C ALA A 298 -6.23 -20.49 -31.67
N GLY A 299 -7.28 -21.08 -31.09
CA GLY A 299 -8.06 -22.13 -31.73
C GLY A 299 -9.09 -21.56 -32.70
N VAL A 300 -8.70 -21.38 -33.96
CA VAL A 300 -9.63 -21.30 -35.09
C VAL A 300 -10.14 -22.72 -35.34
N LYS A 301 -11.42 -22.97 -35.06
CA LYS A 301 -12.11 -24.18 -35.50
C LYS A 301 -12.59 -23.97 -36.93
N THR A 302 -11.99 -24.70 -37.85
CA THR A 302 -12.53 -24.97 -39.18
C THR A 302 -12.91 -26.44 -39.19
N GLU A 303 -14.18 -26.76 -39.44
CA GLU A 303 -14.58 -28.08 -39.92
C GLU A 303 -15.94 -27.96 -40.62
N THR A 304 -15.85 -27.93 -41.96
CA THR A 304 -16.85 -28.39 -42.92
C THR A 304 -16.87 -29.92 -42.89
N VAL A 305 -18.05 -30.55 -42.78
CA VAL A 305 -18.86 -31.20 -43.83
C VAL A 305 -20.16 -31.65 -43.17
#